data_AF-A0A3C0SR16-F1
#
_entry.id   AF-A0A3C0SR16-F1
#
_cell.length_a   1.000
_cell.length_b   1.000
_cell.length_c   1.000
_cell.angle_alpha   90.00
_cell.angle_beta   90.00
_cell.angle_gamma   90.00
#
_symmetry.space_group_name_H-M   'P 1'
#
loop_
_entity.id
_entity.type
_entity.pdbx_description
1 polymer ?
#
loop_
_entity_poly.entity_id
_entity_poly.type
_entity_poly.pdbx_seq_one_letter_code
_entity_poly.pdbx_strand_id
1 'polypeptide(L)'
;MVCDELINLHKRVHKAFDFCDYSGWEYYTAGQWVPHCAIMLGSEDEESALVEATRYVIENYRVFENSRYKEIGFVEVAMPVKELEAHKLCFV
;
A
#
# COMPACT_ATOMS: atom_id res chain seq x y z
N MET A 1 5.93 9.31 -2.17
CA MET A 1 6.73 9.66 -0.97
C MET A 1 5.89 9.36 0.24
N VAL A 2 6.42 8.63 1.22
CA VAL A 2 5.73 8.47 2.51
C VAL A 2 5.79 9.80 3.25
N CYS A 3 4.63 10.32 3.66
CA CYS A 3 4.52 11.60 4.37
C CYS A 3 3.67 11.45 5.64
N ASP A 4 3.85 12.37 6.58
CA ASP A 4 3.15 12.33 7.86
C ASP A 4 1.63 12.43 7.70
N GLU A 5 1.15 13.15 6.68
CA GLU A 5 -0.28 13.25 6.38
C GLU A 5 -0.89 11.89 6.02
N LEU A 6 -0.17 11.08 5.23
CA LEU A 6 -0.61 9.74 4.85
C LEU A 6 -0.64 8.80 6.07
N ILE A 7 0.40 8.84 6.90
CA ILE A 7 0.47 8.03 8.13
C ILE A 7 -0.63 8.44 9.11
N ASN A 8 -0.90 9.74 9.26
CA ASN A 8 -1.96 10.25 10.12
C ASN A 8 -3.35 9.89 9.59
N LEU A 9 -3.55 9.94 8.26
CA LEU A 9 -4.79 9.48 7.65
C LEU A 9 -5.01 7.99 7.91
N HIS A 10 -3.99 7.15 7.71
CA HIS A 10 -4.06 5.73 8.01
C HIS A 10 -4.47 5.46 9.46
N LYS A 11 -3.85 6.16 10.43
CA LYS A 11 -4.24 6.06 11.85
C LYS A 11 -5.72 6.40 12.08
N ARG A 12 -6.22 7.48 11.45
CA ARG A 12 -7.63 7.88 11.58
C ARG A 12 -8.58 6.87 10.95
N VAL A 13 -8.23 6.32 9.79
CA VAL A 13 -9.02 5.27 9.13
C VAL A 13 -9.10 4.06 10.05
N HIS A 14 -7.96 3.50 10.49
CA HIS A 14 -7.98 2.36 11.40
C HIS A 14 -8.78 2.63 12.68
N LYS A 15 -8.63 3.80 13.29
CA LYS A 15 -9.43 4.19 14.47
C LYS A 15 -10.93 4.15 14.21
N ALA A 16 -11.38 4.55 13.02
CA ALA A 16 -12.79 4.49 12.64
C ALA A 16 -13.28 3.04 12.46
N PHE A 17 -12.38 2.11 12.12
CA PHE A 17 -12.65 0.68 11.95
C PHE A 17 -12.24 -0.18 13.17
N ASP A 18 -12.00 0.42 14.34
CA ASP A 18 -11.65 -0.30 15.59
C ASP A 18 -12.72 -1.33 16.02
N PHE A 19 -13.94 -1.25 15.46
CA PHE A 19 -15.02 -2.21 15.69
C PHE A 19 -14.89 -3.49 14.84
N CYS A 20 -14.03 -3.50 13.82
CA CYS A 20 -13.78 -4.65 12.97
C CYS A 20 -12.73 -5.59 13.59
N ASP A 21 -12.86 -6.88 13.30
CA ASP A 21 -11.80 -7.82 13.59
C ASP A 21 -10.57 -7.52 12.72
N TYR A 22 -9.41 -7.42 13.37
CA TYR A 22 -8.14 -7.18 12.70
C TYR A 22 -7.24 -8.43 12.58
N SER A 23 -7.77 -9.58 12.99
CA SER A 23 -7.11 -10.88 12.81
C SER A 23 -6.81 -11.12 11.32
N GLY A 24 -5.56 -11.40 10.97
CA GLY A 24 -5.10 -11.64 9.60
C GLY A 24 -4.54 -10.43 8.85
N TRP A 25 -4.54 -9.23 9.45
CA TRP A 25 -3.93 -8.02 8.88
C TRP A 25 -3.25 -7.15 9.95
N GLU A 26 -2.71 -7.79 10.99
CA GLU A 26 -2.09 -7.18 12.16
C GLU A 26 -0.92 -6.25 11.78
N TYR A 27 -0.19 -6.61 10.72
CA TYR A 27 0.93 -5.82 10.17
C TYR A 27 0.49 -4.52 9.47
N TYR A 28 -0.80 -4.38 9.17
CA TYR A 28 -1.39 -3.18 8.59
C TYR A 28 -2.06 -2.30 9.63
N THR A 29 -1.96 -2.61 10.93
CA THR A 29 -2.57 -1.79 11.98
C THR A 29 -1.92 -0.42 12.13
N ALA A 30 -2.66 0.50 12.75
CA ALA A 30 -2.20 1.87 13.00
C ALA A 30 -0.84 1.89 13.75
N GLY A 31 0.17 2.47 13.11
CA GLY A 31 1.53 2.58 13.67
C GLY A 31 2.46 1.42 13.36
N GLN A 32 1.96 0.31 12.80
CA GLN A 32 2.77 -0.80 12.29
C GLN A 32 2.92 -0.76 10.75
N TRP A 33 1.99 -0.07 10.08
CA TRP A 33 1.99 0.01 8.62
C TRP A 33 3.23 0.72 8.05
N VAL A 34 3.90 0.02 7.13
CA VAL A 34 4.96 0.57 6.27
C VAL A 34 4.38 0.73 4.86
N PRO A 35 4.12 1.96 4.38
CA PRO A 35 3.57 2.14 3.03
C PRO A 35 4.57 1.67 1.97
N HIS A 36 4.12 0.80 1.08
CA HIS A 36 4.95 0.21 0.04
C HIS A 36 4.11 -0.04 -1.23
N CYS A 37 4.81 -0.23 -2.35
CA CYS A 37 4.21 -0.75 -3.58
C CYS A 37 4.76 -2.16 -3.78
N ALA A 38 3.90 -3.18 -3.71
CA ALA A 38 4.31 -4.54 -4.03
C ALA A 38 4.62 -4.62 -5.53
N ILE A 39 5.86 -4.98 -5.87
CA ILE A 39 6.32 -5.09 -7.26
C ILE A 39 6.11 -6.51 -7.79
N MET A 40 6.15 -7.50 -6.90
CA MET A 40 5.92 -8.89 -7.22
C MET A 40 5.21 -9.53 -6.02
N LEU A 41 4.11 -10.22 -6.30
CA LEU A 41 3.48 -11.15 -5.37
C LEU A 41 3.91 -12.53 -5.89
N GLY A 42 4.92 -13.10 -5.26
CA GLY A 42 5.47 -14.38 -5.72
C GLY A 42 4.38 -15.44 -5.76
N SER A 43 4.28 -16.17 -6.87
CA SER A 43 3.89 -17.58 -6.75
C SER A 43 4.99 -18.26 -5.97
N GLU A 44 4.63 -19.08 -5.00
CA GLU A 44 5.56 -19.88 -4.21
C GLU A 44 6.61 -20.53 -5.14
N ASP A 45 7.89 -20.46 -4.74
CA ASP A 45 8.95 -21.41 -5.11
C ASP A 45 9.94 -21.13 -6.27
N GLU A 46 10.29 -19.89 -6.58
CA GLU A 46 11.55 -19.65 -7.30
C GLU A 46 12.44 -18.63 -6.57
N GLU A 47 13.58 -19.10 -6.02
CA GLU A 47 14.62 -18.27 -5.38
C GLU A 47 15.09 -17.12 -6.30
N SER A 48 15.06 -17.35 -7.62
CA SER A 48 15.35 -16.36 -8.66
C SER A 48 14.36 -15.18 -8.68
N ALA A 49 13.10 -15.37 -8.28
CA ALA A 49 12.07 -14.35 -8.40
C ALA A 49 12.38 -13.09 -7.59
N LEU A 50 12.93 -13.26 -6.37
CA LEU A 50 13.37 -12.12 -5.53
C LEU A 50 14.51 -11.35 -6.20
N VAL A 51 15.49 -12.08 -6.76
CA VAL A 51 16.65 -11.49 -7.45
C VAL A 51 16.19 -10.71 -8.67
N GLU A 52 15.29 -11.27 -9.46
CA GLU A 52 14.75 -10.64 -10.67
C GLU A 52 13.92 -9.40 -10.36
N ALA A 53 13.01 -9.47 -9.39
CA ALA A 53 12.22 -8.32 -8.97
C ALA A 53 13.10 -7.19 -8.43
N THR A 54 14.11 -7.54 -7.62
CA THR A 54 15.07 -6.56 -7.08
C THR A 54 15.88 -5.90 -8.20
N ARG A 55 16.41 -6.71 -9.14
CA ARG A 55 17.15 -6.19 -10.30
C ARG A 55 16.27 -5.25 -11.13
N TYR A 56 15.03 -5.64 -11.40
CA TYR A 56 14.08 -4.81 -12.15
C TYR A 56 13.86 -3.45 -11.47
N VAL A 57 13.66 -3.42 -10.15
CA VAL A 57 13.52 -2.17 -9.40
C VAL A 57 14.79 -1.32 -9.51
N ILE A 58 15.98 -1.90 -9.29
CA ILE A 58 17.24 -1.15 -9.38
C ILE A 58 17.45 -0.53 -10.77
N GLU A 59 17.13 -1.27 -11.83
CA GLU A 59 17.36 -0.84 -13.20
C GLU A 59 16.32 0.17 -13.71
N ASN A 60 15.07 0.06 -13.24
CA ASN A 60 13.93 0.78 -13.83
C ASN A 60 13.27 1.80 -12.91
N TYR A 61 13.41 1.66 -11.59
CA TYR A 61 12.75 2.56 -10.65
C TYR A 61 13.35 3.97 -10.74
N ARG A 62 12.45 4.95 -10.83
CA ARG A 62 12.79 6.36 -10.68
C ARG A 62 11.89 6.94 -9.61
N VAL A 63 12.48 7.82 -8.79
CA VAL A 63 11.71 8.58 -7.82
C VAL A 63 10.70 9.44 -8.57
N PHE A 64 9.45 9.37 -8.15
CA PHE A 64 8.41 10.26 -8.66
C PHE A 64 8.58 11.64 -8.03
N GLU A 65 9.43 12.48 -8.63
CA GLU A 65 9.63 13.86 -8.21
C GLU A 65 8.31 14.63 -8.25
N ASN A 66 8.06 15.46 -7.23
CA ASN A 66 6.85 16.28 -7.11
C ASN A 66 5.53 15.48 -7.20
N SER A 67 5.56 14.21 -6.82
CA SER A 67 4.36 13.37 -6.76
C SER A 67 3.45 13.72 -5.58
N ARG A 68 2.15 13.54 -5.79
CA ARG A 68 1.12 13.65 -4.75
C ARG A 68 0.12 12.53 -4.90
N TYR A 69 -0.38 12.02 -3.77
CA TYR A 69 -1.55 11.14 -3.76
C TYR A 69 -2.76 11.93 -4.28
N LYS A 70 -3.60 11.34 -5.14
CA LYS A 70 -4.80 12.01 -5.66
C LYS A 70 -6.09 11.40 -5.16
N GLU A 71 -6.04 10.15 -4.73
CA GLU A 71 -7.19 9.38 -4.29
C GLU A 71 -6.73 8.29 -3.33
N ILE A 72 -7.64 7.89 -2.46
CA ILE A 72 -7.51 6.71 -1.60
C ILE A 72 -8.80 5.92 -1.76
N GLY A 73 -8.68 4.60 -1.92
CA GLY A 73 -9.81 3.73 -2.10
C GLY A 73 -9.83 2.54 -1.18
N PHE A 74 -11.03 2.03 -0.95
CA PHE A 74 -11.25 0.70 -0.40
C PHE A 74 -11.22 -0.31 -1.54
N VAL A 75 -10.54 -1.42 -1.29
CA VAL A 75 -10.36 -2.50 -2.25
C VAL A 75 -10.68 -3.84 -1.60
N GLU A 76 -11.09 -4.78 -2.44
CA GLU A 76 -11.15 -6.20 -2.11
C GLU A 76 -9.80 -6.82 -2.53
N VAL A 77 -9.11 -7.45 -1.58
CA VAL A 77 -7.81 -8.10 -1.80
C VAL A 77 -8.04 -9.43 -2.55
N ALA A 78 -8.17 -9.31 -3.87
CA ALA A 78 -8.26 -10.41 -4.82
C ALA A 78 -7.10 -10.32 -5.84
N MET A 79 -6.97 -11.32 -6.72
CA MET A 79 -6.00 -11.30 -7.82
C MET A 79 -6.73 -11.35 -9.17
N PRO A 80 -6.82 -10.23 -9.93
CA PRO A 80 -6.33 -8.88 -9.60
C PRO A 80 -7.14 -8.21 -8.48
N VAL A 81 -6.55 -7.19 -7.85
CA VAL A 81 -7.23 -6.38 -6.81
C VAL A 81 -8.46 -5.72 -7.41
N LYS A 82 -9.56 -5.75 -6.67
CA LYS A 82 -10.83 -5.18 -7.12
C LYS A 82 -11.13 -3.91 -6.34
N GLU A 83 -11.26 -2.80 -7.05
CA GLU A 83 -11.65 -1.53 -6.47
C GLU A 83 -13.13 -1.55 -6.07
N LEU A 84 -13.43 -1.07 -4.85
CA LEU A 84 -14.80 -0.98 -4.35
C LEU A 84 -15.28 0.47 -4.37
N GLU A 85 -14.50 1.38 -3.79
CA GLU A 85 -14.83 2.79 -3.72
C GLU A 85 -13.55 3.63 -3.62
N ALA A 86 -13.46 4.71 -4.39
CA ALA A 86 -12.35 5.66 -4.36
C ALA A 86 -12.81 7.06 -3.95
N HIS A 87 -12.06 7.66 -3.02
CA HIS A 87 -12.25 9.03 -2.57
C HIS A 87 -11.12 9.91 -3.07
N LYS A 88 -11.47 10.95 -3.85
CA LYS A 88 -10.50 11.94 -4.33
C LYS A 88 -10.03 12.82 -3.18
N LEU A 89 -8.72 12.94 -3.03
CA LEU A 89 -8.11 13.83 -2.07
C LEU A 89 -8.13 15.26 -2.62
N CYS A 90 -8.89 16.14 -1.96
CA CYS A 90 -8.86 17.57 -2.21
C CYS A 90 -7.74 18.18 -1.37
N PHE A 91 -6.68 18.65 -2.02
CA PHE A 91 -5.66 19.48 -1.38
C PHE A 91 -6.09 20.93 -1.54
N VAL A 92 -6.39 21.59 -0.44
CA VAL A 92 -6.65 23.04 -0.38
C VAL A 92 -5.33 23.77 -0.29
#